data_AF-A0A2L2YER4-F1
#
_entry.id   AF-A0A2L2YER4-F1
#
_cell.length_a   1.000
_cell.length_b   1.000
_cell.length_c   1.000
_cell.angle_alpha   90.00
_cell.angle_beta   90.00
_cell.angle_gamma   90.00
#
_symmetry.space_group_name_H-M   'P 1'
#
loop_
_entity.id
_entity.type
_entity.pdbx_description
1 polymer ?
#
loop_
_entity_poly.entity_id
_entity_poly.type
_entity_poly.pdbx_seq_one_letter_code
_entity_poly.pdbx_strand_id
1 'polypeptide(L)'
;CASRSLSISPVCCEARAGRYKRTRKHNKPLTYEQFNGPFQIKHRKGWNTWNTSNLLGGLRKSETAVEDFFIRKFMHGTWHRIFLSDVIIKRRHNLIIIAGIIAQNLQVRKLYFLIGYTEEMLSYIFKCPVKMELQSTPDKTDVVFKYV
;
A
#
# COMPACT_ATOMS: atom_id res chain seq x y z
N CYS A 1 35.30 -24.74 23.03
CA CYS A 1 36.05 -23.67 22.34
C CYS A 1 35.24 -23.17 21.16
N ALA A 2 34.57 -22.03 21.26
CA ALA A 2 33.89 -21.40 20.12
C ALA A 2 34.86 -20.41 19.44
N SER A 3 35.32 -20.75 18.24
CA SER A 3 36.16 -19.86 17.43
C SER A 3 35.37 -18.63 17.01
N ARG A 4 35.73 -17.45 17.54
CA ARG A 4 35.25 -16.16 17.05
C ARG A 4 35.88 -15.93 15.67
N SER A 5 35.15 -16.23 14.60
CA SER A 5 35.57 -15.88 13.24
C SER A 5 35.26 -14.40 12.99
N LEU A 6 36.28 -13.60 12.71
CA LEU A 6 36.13 -12.23 12.23
C LEU A 6 35.69 -12.29 10.76
N SER A 7 34.51 -11.75 10.45
CA SER A 7 34.09 -11.53 9.07
C SER A 7 34.81 -10.31 8.51
N ILE A 8 35.82 -10.52 7.66
CA ILE A 8 36.68 -9.47 7.05
C ILE A 8 36.13 -8.98 5.70
N SER A 9 34.91 -9.38 5.31
CA SER A 9 34.31 -8.91 4.07
C SER A 9 33.93 -7.42 4.18
N PRO A 10 34.21 -6.60 3.15
CA PRO A 10 33.80 -5.20 3.14
C PRO A 10 32.27 -5.13 3.25
N VAL A 11 31.76 -4.18 4.05
CA VAL A 11 30.32 -3.92 4.12
C VAL A 11 29.87 -3.48 2.73
N CYS A 12 29.20 -4.38 2.02
CA CYS A 12 28.64 -4.05 0.71
C CYS A 12 27.45 -3.10 0.94
N CYS A 13 27.69 -1.79 0.77
CA CYS A 13 26.71 -0.72 0.91
C CYS A 13 25.76 -0.68 -0.31
N GLU A 14 24.99 -1.76 -0.50
CA GLU A 14 23.98 -1.81 -1.54
C GLU A 14 22.70 -1.07 -1.13
N ALA A 15 22.07 -0.37 -2.08
CA ALA A 15 20.79 0.27 -1.87
C ALA A 15 19.68 -0.77 -1.62
N ARG A 16 19.13 -0.81 -0.40
CA ARG A 16 18.10 -1.77 0.05
C ARG A 16 16.68 -1.21 0.10
N ALA A 17 16.53 0.11 0.06
CA ALA A 17 15.23 0.76 0.20
C ALA A 17 14.27 0.37 -0.93
N GLY A 18 13.07 -0.09 -0.59
CA GLY A 18 12.02 -0.42 -1.55
C GLY A 18 12.37 -1.53 -2.56
N ARG A 19 13.31 -2.42 -2.21
CA ARG A 19 13.72 -3.55 -3.06
C ARG A 19 13.50 -4.88 -2.34
N TYR A 20 12.86 -5.82 -3.02
CA TYR A 20 12.72 -7.19 -2.53
C TYR A 20 13.94 -8.02 -2.94
N LYS A 21 14.50 -8.77 -1.98
CA LYS A 21 15.61 -9.70 -2.27
C LYS A 21 15.13 -10.90 -3.08
N ARG A 22 15.97 -11.32 -4.03
CA ARG A 22 15.80 -12.55 -4.81
C ARG A 22 15.86 -13.77 -3.91
N THR A 23 14.92 -14.68 -4.06
CA THR A 23 14.93 -15.98 -3.40
C THR A 23 15.66 -16.99 -4.28
N ARG A 24 16.39 -17.94 -3.67
CA ARG A 24 17.15 -18.96 -4.42
C ARG A 24 16.25 -19.78 -5.36
N LYS A 25 15.00 -20.04 -4.95
CA LYS A 25 14.04 -20.86 -5.69
C LYS A 25 13.09 -20.06 -6.58
N HIS A 26 13.12 -18.73 -6.56
CA HIS A 26 12.13 -17.91 -7.26
C HIS A 26 10.69 -18.20 -6.86
N ASN A 27 10.45 -18.37 -5.56
CA ASN A 27 9.13 -18.79 -5.08
C ASN A 27 8.30 -17.63 -4.51
N LYS A 28 8.86 -16.42 -4.41
CA LYS A 28 8.14 -15.30 -3.81
C LYS A 28 7.36 -14.53 -4.87
N PRO A 29 6.01 -14.53 -4.83
CA PRO A 29 5.23 -13.71 -5.74
C PRO A 29 5.36 -12.24 -5.35
N LEU A 30 5.59 -11.37 -6.33
CA LEU A 30 5.57 -9.91 -6.18
C LEU A 30 4.51 -9.31 -7.07
N THR A 31 3.82 -8.29 -6.57
CA THR A 31 2.93 -7.44 -7.36
C THR A 31 3.74 -6.44 -8.19
N TYR A 32 3.10 -5.81 -9.19
CA TYR A 32 3.75 -4.80 -10.03
C TYR A 32 4.39 -3.67 -9.22
N GLU A 33 3.68 -3.16 -8.20
CA GLU A 33 4.15 -2.08 -7.33
C GLU A 33 5.33 -2.48 -6.45
N GLN A 34 5.39 -3.75 -6.03
CA GLN A 34 6.47 -4.31 -5.22
C GLN A 34 7.72 -4.63 -6.05
N PHE A 35 7.54 -5.04 -7.32
CA PHE A 35 8.66 -5.39 -8.19
C PHE A 35 9.46 -4.16 -8.62
N ASN A 36 8.78 -3.05 -8.95
CA ASN A 36 9.43 -1.83 -9.39
C ASN A 36 10.03 -1.06 -8.20
N GLY A 37 11.35 -0.84 -8.24
CA GLY A 37 12.07 -0.13 -7.17
C GLY A 37 11.77 1.38 -7.12
N PRO A 38 12.23 2.09 -6.07
CA PRO A 38 11.89 3.50 -5.85
C PRO A 38 12.39 4.44 -6.97
N PHE A 39 13.51 4.10 -7.60
CA PHE A 39 14.07 4.86 -8.73
C PHE A 39 13.22 4.81 -10.00
N GLN A 40 12.21 3.92 -10.06
CA GLN A 40 11.29 3.79 -11.20
C GLN A 40 9.95 4.48 -10.96
N ILE A 41 9.79 5.19 -9.85
CA ILE A 41 8.64 6.07 -9.62
C ILE A 41 8.61 7.12 -10.73
N LYS A 42 7.42 7.42 -11.26
CA LYS A 42 7.15 8.25 -12.44
C LYS A 42 7.47 7.59 -13.80
N HIS A 43 8.37 6.60 -13.85
CA HIS A 43 8.74 5.92 -15.10
C HIS A 43 7.91 4.66 -15.38
N ARG A 44 7.80 3.78 -14.38
CA ARG A 44 7.04 2.52 -14.47
C ARG A 44 5.89 2.50 -13.47
N LYS A 45 6.16 2.91 -12.23
CA LYS A 45 5.16 3.00 -11.16
C LYS A 45 4.72 4.43 -10.91
N GLY A 46 3.45 4.60 -10.56
CA GLY A 46 2.86 5.89 -10.20
C GLY A 46 3.03 6.21 -8.72
N TRP A 47 2.18 7.12 -8.23
CA TRP A 47 2.06 7.41 -6.80
C TRP A 47 0.84 6.72 -6.20
N ASN A 48 0.99 6.22 -4.97
CA ASN A 48 -0.07 5.56 -4.22
C ASN A 48 -1.02 6.56 -3.51
N THR A 49 -0.63 7.82 -3.41
CA THR A 49 -1.53 8.90 -3.00
C THR A 49 -1.49 10.02 -4.02
N TRP A 50 -2.66 10.53 -4.41
CA TRP A 50 -2.84 11.69 -5.28
C TRP A 50 -3.51 12.81 -4.50
N ASN A 51 -2.84 13.96 -4.40
CA ASN A 51 -3.32 15.17 -3.73
C ASN A 51 -2.62 16.42 -4.32
N THR A 52 -3.05 17.60 -3.89
CA THR A 52 -2.48 18.89 -4.31
C THR A 52 -1.48 19.46 -3.30
N SER A 53 -1.31 18.84 -2.13
CA SER A 53 -0.53 19.43 -1.02
C SER A 53 0.95 19.59 -1.37
N ASN A 54 1.53 18.65 -2.12
CA ASN A 54 2.96 18.67 -2.46
C ASN A 54 3.32 19.55 -3.66
N LEU A 55 2.35 20.23 -4.28
CA LEU A 55 2.61 21.21 -5.33
C LEU A 55 3.35 22.44 -4.77
N LEU A 56 3.96 23.22 -5.66
CA LEU A 56 4.53 24.52 -5.30
C LEU A 56 3.41 25.42 -4.76
N GLY A 57 3.56 25.92 -3.53
CA GLY A 57 2.50 26.67 -2.83
C GLY A 57 1.35 25.83 -2.26
N GLY A 58 1.44 24.49 -2.33
CA GLY A 58 0.45 23.60 -1.75
C GLY A 58 0.39 23.69 -0.22
N LEU A 59 -0.82 23.67 0.32
CA LEU A 59 -1.11 23.81 1.75
C LEU A 59 -1.14 22.43 2.46
N ARG A 60 -1.00 22.44 3.78
CA ARG A 60 -1.28 21.27 4.67
C ARG A 60 -0.51 19.99 4.32
N LYS A 61 0.76 20.10 3.92
CA LYS A 61 1.62 18.95 3.52
C LYS A 61 1.77 17.92 4.64
N SER A 62 2.08 18.38 5.84
CA SER A 62 2.30 17.53 7.02
C SER A 62 1.02 16.80 7.44
N GLU A 63 -0.09 17.52 7.56
CA GLU A 63 -1.39 16.98 7.96
C GLU A 63 -1.86 15.90 6.98
N THR A 64 -1.82 16.21 5.67
CA THR A 64 -2.20 15.26 4.61
C THR A 64 -1.37 13.98 4.69
N ALA A 65 -0.06 14.08 4.98
CA ALA A 65 0.81 12.90 5.12
C ALA A 65 0.47 12.06 6.36
N VAL A 66 0.14 12.70 7.49
CA VAL A 66 -0.27 12.01 8.73
C VAL A 66 -1.61 11.30 8.53
N GLU A 67 -2.57 11.97 7.91
CA GLU A 67 -3.88 11.41 7.58
C GLU A 67 -3.74 10.20 6.63
N ASP A 68 -2.93 10.31 5.57
CA ASP A 68 -2.69 9.21 4.64
C ASP A 68 -2.01 8.01 5.32
N PHE A 69 -1.07 8.27 6.24
CA PHE A 69 -0.42 7.21 7.02
C PHE A 69 -1.42 6.53 7.96
N PHE A 70 -2.28 7.31 8.62
CA PHE A 70 -3.35 6.79 9.47
C PHE A 70 -4.31 5.92 8.66
N ILE A 71 -4.80 6.38 7.51
CA ILE A 71 -5.69 5.61 6.63
C ILE A 71 -5.05 4.28 6.26
N ARG A 72 -3.77 4.26 5.86
CA ARG A 72 -3.07 3.01 5.50
C ARG A 72 -3.00 2.03 6.67
N LYS A 73 -2.73 2.51 7.89
CA LYS A 73 -2.68 1.66 9.10
C LYS A 73 -4.06 1.17 9.49
N PHE A 74 -5.06 2.04 9.45
CA PHE A 74 -6.45 1.70 9.72
C PHE A 74 -6.96 0.62 8.76
N MET A 75 -6.72 0.80 7.46
CA MET A 75 -7.08 -0.17 6.42
C MET A 75 -6.35 -1.51 6.61
N HIS A 76 -5.07 -1.50 6.97
CA HIS A 76 -4.33 -2.73 7.23
C HIS A 76 -4.87 -3.53 8.43
N GLY A 77 -5.34 -2.83 9.47
CA GLY A 77 -5.94 -3.46 10.66
C GLY A 77 -7.37 -3.95 10.44
N THR A 78 -8.22 -3.11 9.84
CA THR A 78 -9.65 -3.41 9.63
C THR A 78 -9.87 -4.44 8.52
N TRP A 79 -9.16 -4.31 7.40
CA TRP A 79 -9.25 -5.21 6.26
C TRP A 79 -8.14 -6.26 6.28
N HIS A 80 -8.09 -7.03 7.37
CA HIS A 80 -7.01 -7.98 7.63
C HIS A 80 -6.91 -9.07 6.56
N ARG A 81 -5.77 -9.12 5.86
CA ARG A 81 -5.41 -10.12 4.82
C ARG A 81 -6.36 -10.20 3.61
N ILE A 82 -7.20 -9.18 3.40
CA ILE A 82 -8.14 -9.14 2.26
C ILE A 82 -7.55 -8.35 1.09
N PHE A 83 -6.81 -7.27 1.38
CA PHE A 83 -6.14 -6.48 0.35
C PHE A 83 -4.99 -7.26 -0.30
N LEU A 84 -5.03 -7.32 -1.63
CA LEU A 84 -4.00 -7.93 -2.47
C LEU A 84 -2.97 -6.92 -2.93
N SER A 85 -3.40 -5.68 -3.18
CA SER A 85 -2.56 -4.55 -3.57
C SER A 85 -2.32 -3.59 -2.41
N ASP A 86 -1.35 -2.70 -2.56
CA ASP A 86 -1.26 -1.51 -1.71
C ASP A 86 -2.51 -0.63 -1.88
N VAL A 87 -2.89 0.07 -0.81
CA VAL A 87 -4.05 0.98 -0.83
C VAL A 87 -3.70 2.24 -1.62
N ILE A 88 -4.60 2.62 -2.54
CA ILE A 88 -4.48 3.84 -3.34
C ILE A 88 -5.42 4.89 -2.73
N ILE A 89 -4.90 6.08 -2.46
CA ILE A 89 -5.66 7.19 -1.89
C ILE A 89 -5.75 8.30 -2.94
N LYS A 90 -6.95 8.74 -3.27
CA LYS A 90 -7.19 9.86 -4.19
C LYS A 90 -7.95 10.94 -3.44
N ARG A 91 -7.41 12.15 -3.38
CA ARG A 91 -8.09 13.31 -2.77
C ARG A 91 -8.60 14.21 -3.88
N ARG A 92 -9.92 14.37 -3.95
CA ARG A 92 -10.59 15.27 -4.90
C ARG A 92 -11.30 16.34 -4.08
N HIS A 93 -10.65 17.49 -3.94
CA HIS A 93 -11.12 18.53 -3.02
C HIS A 93 -11.34 17.96 -1.60
N ASN A 94 -12.53 18.09 -1.02
CA ASN A 94 -12.88 17.57 0.30
C ASN A 94 -13.22 16.06 0.29
N LEU A 95 -13.31 15.41 -0.87
CA LEU A 95 -13.63 13.99 -0.95
C LEU A 95 -12.35 13.14 -0.90
N ILE A 96 -12.30 12.20 0.05
CA ILE A 96 -11.25 11.17 0.10
C ILE A 96 -11.80 9.89 -0.51
N ILE A 97 -11.17 9.44 -1.60
CA ILE A 97 -11.48 8.17 -2.23
C ILE A 97 -10.37 7.18 -1.89
N ILE A 98 -10.73 6.08 -1.24
CA ILE A 98 -9.84 4.99 -0.91
C ILE A 98 -10.12 3.85 -1.89
N ALA A 99 -9.12 3.47 -2.66
CA ALA A 99 -9.22 2.46 -3.69
C ALA A 99 -8.25 1.31 -3.48
N GLY A 100 -8.61 0.11 -3.95
CA GLY A 100 -7.68 -1.01 -4.01
C GLY A 100 -8.33 -2.32 -4.43
N ILE A 101 -7.48 -3.33 -4.57
CA ILE A 101 -7.85 -4.67 -5.04
C ILE A 101 -7.99 -5.62 -3.85
N ILE A 102 -9.11 -6.31 -3.77
CA ILE A 102 -9.45 -7.23 -2.68
C ILE A 102 -9.65 -8.66 -3.19
N ALA A 103 -9.34 -9.63 -2.34
CA ALA A 103 -9.63 -11.04 -2.58
C ALA A 103 -11.09 -11.38 -2.23
N GLN A 104 -11.72 -12.26 -3.00
CA GLN A 104 -13.09 -12.76 -2.75
C GLN A 104 -13.15 -13.85 -1.66
N ASN A 105 -12.51 -13.63 -0.50
CA ASN A 105 -12.47 -14.61 0.60
C ASN A 105 -13.58 -14.40 1.65
N LEU A 106 -14.29 -13.26 1.60
CA LEU A 106 -15.35 -12.94 2.55
C LEU A 106 -16.73 -12.97 1.92
N GLN A 107 -17.72 -13.33 2.73
CA GLN A 107 -19.12 -13.22 2.34
C GLN A 107 -19.48 -11.76 2.05
N VAL A 108 -20.20 -11.56 0.95
CA VAL A 108 -20.60 -10.25 0.41
C VAL A 108 -21.25 -9.34 1.47
N ARG A 109 -22.09 -9.89 2.35
CA ARG A 109 -22.74 -9.12 3.44
C ARG A 109 -21.72 -8.50 4.41
N LYS A 110 -20.67 -9.23 4.79
CA LYS A 110 -19.63 -8.72 5.68
C LYS A 110 -18.77 -7.67 4.99
N LEU A 111 -18.56 -7.83 3.68
CA LEU A 111 -17.82 -6.88 2.85
C LEU A 111 -18.55 -5.54 2.77
N TYR A 112 -19.84 -5.52 2.45
CA TYR A 112 -20.64 -4.29 2.45
C TYR A 112 -20.75 -3.64 3.84
N PHE A 113 -20.83 -4.45 4.91
CA PHE A 113 -20.76 -3.93 6.27
C PHE A 113 -19.43 -3.21 6.54
N LEU A 114 -18.30 -3.82 6.17
CA LEU A 114 -16.98 -3.20 6.33
C LEU A 114 -16.84 -1.93 5.50
N ILE A 115 -17.38 -1.89 4.28
CA ILE A 115 -17.41 -0.67 3.46
C ILE A 115 -18.10 0.46 4.22
N GLY A 116 -19.35 0.27 4.64
CA GLY A 116 -20.11 1.29 5.36
C GLY A 116 -19.46 1.69 6.68
N TYR A 117 -18.94 0.72 7.44
CA TYR A 117 -18.18 0.99 8.66
C TYR A 117 -16.96 1.89 8.41
N THR A 118 -16.18 1.60 7.37
CA THR A 118 -14.99 2.41 7.05
C THR A 118 -15.32 3.80 6.52
N GLU A 119 -16.36 3.93 5.68
CA GLU A 119 -16.80 5.22 5.16
C GLU A 119 -17.30 6.13 6.29
N GLU A 120 -18.20 5.63 7.13
CA GLU A 120 -18.76 6.41 8.25
C GLU A 120 -17.68 6.77 9.27
N MET A 121 -16.90 5.79 9.75
CA MET A 121 -15.91 6.02 10.80
C MET A 121 -14.85 7.04 10.35
N LEU A 122 -14.31 6.90 9.14
CA LEU A 122 -13.32 7.84 8.62
C LEU A 122 -13.95 9.21 8.34
N SER A 123 -15.21 9.25 7.93
CA SER A 123 -15.91 10.52 7.74
C SER A 123 -16.07 11.29 9.05
N TYR A 124 -16.42 10.61 10.15
CA TYR A 124 -16.51 11.23 11.47
C TYR A 124 -15.15 11.70 12.01
N ILE A 125 -14.06 10.97 11.75
CA ILE A 125 -12.71 11.32 12.21
C ILE A 125 -12.19 12.55 11.45
N PHE A 126 -12.26 12.54 10.12
CA PHE A 126 -11.68 13.59 9.28
C PHE A 126 -12.61 14.75 8.97
N LYS A 127 -13.90 14.65 9.36
CA LYS A 127 -14.94 15.64 9.07
C LYS A 127 -15.11 15.91 7.57
N CYS A 128 -14.88 14.89 6.76
CA CYS A 128 -14.98 14.95 5.30
C CYS A 128 -15.67 13.71 4.75
N PRO A 129 -16.34 13.78 3.59
CA PRO A 129 -16.90 12.59 2.96
C PRO A 129 -15.78 11.64 2.49
N VAL A 130 -15.91 10.37 2.84
CA VAL A 130 -14.98 9.31 2.45
C VAL A 130 -15.75 8.29 1.61
N LYS A 131 -15.17 7.88 0.48
CA LYS A 131 -15.76 6.88 -0.41
C LYS A 131 -14.78 5.74 -0.68
N MET A 132 -15.28 4.52 -0.67
CA MET A 132 -14.52 3.31 -0.95
C MET A 132 -14.76 2.83 -2.40
N GLU A 133 -13.68 2.63 -3.15
CA GLU A 133 -13.70 2.07 -4.51
C GLU A 133 -12.93 0.75 -4.53
N LEU A 134 -13.63 -0.37 -4.34
CA LEU A 134 -13.02 -1.68 -4.25
C LEU A 134 -13.23 -2.48 -5.54
N GLN A 135 -12.17 -3.11 -6.01
CA GLN A 135 -12.23 -4.09 -7.10
C GLN A 135 -11.92 -5.48 -6.55
N SER A 136 -12.82 -6.44 -6.77
CA SER A 136 -12.63 -7.81 -6.31
C SER A 136 -12.01 -8.69 -7.37
N THR A 137 -11.11 -9.58 -6.95
CA THR A 137 -10.46 -10.59 -7.80
C THR A 137 -10.61 -11.97 -7.14
N PRO A 138 -10.91 -13.02 -7.92
CA PRO A 138 -11.11 -14.36 -7.36
C PRO A 138 -9.80 -14.93 -6.79
N ASP A 139 -8.72 -14.86 -7.59
CA ASP A 139 -7.45 -15.46 -7.24
C ASP A 139 -6.37 -14.42 -6.94
N LYS A 140 -5.52 -14.75 -5.95
CA LYS A 140 -4.36 -13.94 -5.61
C LYS A 140 -3.31 -13.91 -6.73
N THR A 141 -3.29 -14.95 -7.56
CA THR A 141 -2.35 -15.12 -8.68
C THR A 141 -2.52 -14.04 -9.74
N ASP A 142 -3.73 -13.51 -9.91
CA ASP A 142 -4.05 -12.51 -10.94
C ASP A 142 -3.34 -11.17 -10.71
N VAL A 143 -2.96 -10.88 -9.46
CA VAL A 143 -2.23 -9.66 -9.08
C VAL A 143 -0.71 -9.88 -9.09
N VAL A 144 -0.26 -11.13 -9.29
CA VAL A 144 1.17 -11.47 -9.31
C VAL A 144 1.76 -11.04 -10.64
N PHE A 145 2.78 -10.20 -10.59
CA PHE A 145 3.51 -9.76 -11.78
C PHE A 145 4.71 -10.65 -12.08
N LYS A 146 5.50 -10.98 -11.05
CA LYS A 146 6.72 -11.79 -11.22
C LYS A 146 7.08 -12.55 -9.95
N TYR A 147 7.69 -13.72 -10.13
CA TYR A 147 8.28 -14.51 -9.06
C TYR A 147 9.78 -14.21 -8.91
N VAL A 148 10.20 -13.93 -7.67
CA VAL A 148 11.55 -13.47 -7.33
C VAL A 148 12.20 -14.34 -6.27
#